data_AF-A0A8T7KZ62-F1
#
_entry.id   AF-A0A8T7KZ62-F1
#
_cell.length_a   1.000
_cell.length_b   1.000
_cell.length_c   1.000
_cell.angle_alpha   90.00
_cell.angle_beta   90.00
_cell.angle_gamma   90.00
#
_symmetry.space_group_name_H-M   'P 1'
#
loop_
_entity.id
_entity.type
_entity.pdbx_description
1 polymer ?
#
loop_
_entity_poly.entity_id
_entity_poly.type
_entity_poly.pdbx_seq_one_letter_code
_entity_poly.pdbx_strand_id
1 'polypeptide(L)'
;MADRFMLSHLRRLPLLARLSPEQLEYVASAAQALRFEAGELVFKEGQVNEGLVLFVSGRGVLSQAGANGQSYDIGTVSPGNYINESALFVETTASVTLRVVETAIVIFIERRQFTALVAARPDIQASLQLPKMPLGSDSLRRFFKSQRENEKVLATFRAHWWAFARYLWLPAVAAILLFVLANLAGTTLPALSALLTGLGFIVPVLLALYLYLEWHNDAVVITDQRVIRSRRTIRSLSTNISEIPIAAIREVNIAIPPTDLFARLFGYGQIIIKTSGDTRNLVLETVPDPRAVQNIIFTNRSRHQEAVARQNRESMRKELNEFLGQAPTQTPQPDAPAGAGGSQRRSLLQMRFINETGQIVYRKHVLIWAVHVLLPAVVILAGLTLLVVSAFRLGGSASLGLAGVSIAGFVVLLGGLAFYLADWDWRNDLYIVGDDTIALIHKRPLWLQNREDQILLAQIDNVISDTSGLVNSLFKMGDVKLLLTGTEVENAKVFKNVHFPQRIQREISERRRQVEQRQQEAESKRQRQAILDYLSVYHESLKEAAQDVNLNANPPVGRQPPSASDPVDRTRPPGIPRVRRDD
;
A
#
# COMPACT_ATOMS: atom_id res chain seq x y z
N MET A 1 37.69 -28.20 31.48
CA MET A 1 37.96 -28.34 30.04
C MET A 1 36.64 -28.62 29.36
N ALA A 2 36.23 -27.77 28.42
CA ALA A 2 35.04 -28.04 27.62
C ALA A 2 35.25 -29.28 26.75
N ASP A 3 34.19 -30.07 26.53
CA ASP A 3 34.23 -31.28 25.71
C ASP A 3 34.67 -30.93 24.26
N ARG A 4 35.64 -31.67 23.71
CA ARG A 4 36.11 -31.50 22.32
C ARG A 4 34.96 -31.62 21.32
N PHE A 5 33.94 -32.41 21.66
CA PHE A 5 32.72 -32.54 20.89
C PHE A 5 31.98 -31.19 20.74
N MET A 6 31.75 -30.47 21.84
CA MET A 6 31.06 -29.18 21.87
C MET A 6 31.81 -28.12 21.04
N LEU A 7 33.12 -28.01 21.26
CA LEU A 7 33.97 -27.03 20.56
C LEU A 7 33.94 -27.21 19.04
N SER A 8 33.97 -28.46 18.57
CA SER A 8 33.96 -28.77 17.14
C SER A 8 32.67 -28.37 16.44
N HIS A 9 31.53 -28.43 17.13
CA HIS A 9 30.21 -28.05 16.60
C HIS A 9 29.97 -26.55 16.71
N LEU A 10 30.34 -25.92 17.84
CA LEU A 10 30.17 -24.48 18.04
C LEU A 10 31.01 -23.66 17.05
N ARG A 11 32.20 -24.12 16.68
CA ARG A 11 33.05 -23.46 15.68
C ARG A 11 32.41 -23.38 14.28
N ARG A 12 31.45 -24.27 13.97
CA ARG A 12 30.74 -24.28 12.68
C ARG A 12 29.64 -23.21 12.61
N LEU A 13 29.24 -22.62 13.74
CA LEU A 13 28.26 -21.54 13.77
C LEU A 13 28.89 -20.26 13.18
N PRO A 14 28.31 -19.66 12.11
CA PRO A 14 28.84 -18.42 11.52
C PRO A 14 29.00 -17.28 12.54
N LEU A 15 28.10 -17.23 13.53
CA LEU A 15 28.10 -16.29 14.66
C LEU A 15 29.40 -16.36 15.49
N LEU A 16 29.93 -17.58 15.68
CA LEU A 16 31.07 -17.88 16.55
C LEU A 16 32.37 -18.12 15.76
N ALA A 17 32.32 -18.08 14.44
CA ALA A 17 33.44 -18.45 13.57
C ALA A 17 34.69 -17.57 13.73
N ARG A 18 34.55 -16.35 14.28
CA ARG A 18 35.64 -15.40 14.54
C ARG A 18 36.23 -15.48 15.95
N LEU A 19 35.65 -16.29 16.83
CA LEU A 19 36.16 -16.43 18.19
C LEU A 19 37.49 -17.19 18.18
N SER A 20 38.43 -16.74 19.01
CA SER A 20 39.66 -17.48 19.28
C SER A 20 39.34 -18.82 19.98
N PRO A 21 40.25 -19.82 19.93
CA PRO A 21 40.05 -21.09 20.62
C PRO A 21 39.72 -20.92 22.11
N GLU A 22 40.40 -20.01 22.80
CA GLU A 22 40.15 -19.70 24.21
C GLU A 22 38.76 -19.07 24.43
N GLN A 23 38.35 -18.12 23.57
CA GLN A 23 37.02 -17.51 23.63
C GLN A 23 35.90 -18.51 23.37
N LEU A 24 36.13 -19.47 22.48
CA LEU A 24 35.16 -20.51 22.17
C LEU A 24 34.99 -21.48 23.34
N GLU A 25 36.03 -21.75 24.15
CA GLU A 25 35.90 -22.53 25.39
C GLU A 25 35.00 -21.86 26.42
N TYR A 26 35.08 -20.53 26.55
CA TYR A 26 34.17 -19.79 27.40
C TYR A 26 32.72 -19.88 26.91
N VAL A 27 32.47 -19.74 25.60
CA VAL A 27 31.11 -19.91 25.04
C VAL A 27 30.62 -21.34 25.21
N ALA A 28 31.49 -22.33 25.05
CA ALA A 28 31.17 -23.74 25.27
C ALA A 28 30.78 -24.04 26.73
N SER A 29 31.32 -23.29 27.70
CA SER A 29 30.92 -23.42 29.11
C SER A 29 29.49 -22.94 29.40
N ALA A 30 28.93 -22.10 28.53
CA ALA A 30 27.55 -21.59 28.61
C ALA A 30 26.56 -22.39 27.73
N ALA A 31 27.01 -23.50 27.14
CA ALA A 31 26.24 -24.32 26.23
C ALA A 31 26.01 -25.71 26.82
N GLN A 32 24.84 -26.29 26.57
CA GLN A 32 24.41 -27.59 27.11
C GLN A 32 24.01 -28.53 25.98
N ALA A 33 24.38 -29.81 26.09
CA ALA A 33 23.92 -30.84 25.18
C ALA A 33 22.64 -31.48 25.74
N LEU A 34 21.54 -31.35 25.01
CA LEU A 34 20.23 -31.91 25.33
C LEU A 34 19.92 -33.05 24.37
N ARG A 35 19.31 -34.12 24.90
CA ARG A 35 18.82 -35.25 24.10
C ARG A 35 17.30 -35.20 24.08
N PHE A 36 16.75 -35.35 22.88
CA PHE A 36 15.31 -35.42 22.64
C PHE A 36 14.95 -36.71 21.94
N GLU A 37 13.86 -37.34 22.37
CA GLU A 37 13.32 -38.54 21.74
C GLU A 37 12.34 -38.21 20.60
N ALA A 38 12.10 -39.17 19.71
CA ALA A 38 11.14 -38.99 18.62
C ALA A 38 9.74 -38.70 19.17
N GLY A 39 9.13 -37.61 18.69
CA GLY A 39 7.83 -37.11 19.11
C GLY A 39 7.90 -35.93 20.09
N GLU A 40 9.05 -35.68 20.73
CA GLU A 40 9.21 -34.59 21.70
C GLU A 40 9.23 -33.20 21.06
N LEU A 41 8.77 -32.20 21.81
CA LEU A 41 8.75 -30.80 21.38
C LEU A 41 9.97 -30.09 21.94
N VAL A 42 10.74 -29.43 21.07
CA VAL A 42 11.86 -28.57 21.48
C VAL A 42 11.33 -27.22 21.94
N PHE A 43 10.38 -26.66 21.21
CA PHE A 43 9.61 -25.47 21.59
C PHE A 43 8.30 -25.41 20.82
N LYS A 44 7.33 -24.68 21.37
CA LYS A 44 6.00 -24.49 20.78
C LYS A 44 5.79 -23.05 20.31
N GLU A 45 5.05 -22.88 19.22
CA GLU A 45 4.62 -21.58 18.73
C GLU A 45 3.98 -20.75 19.86
N GLY A 46 4.40 -19.48 19.96
CA GLY A 46 3.97 -18.53 20.98
C GLY A 46 4.78 -18.55 22.28
N GLN A 47 5.67 -19.54 22.50
CA GLN A 47 6.57 -19.55 23.65
C GLN A 47 7.73 -18.57 23.47
N VAL A 48 8.25 -18.03 24.56
CA VAL A 48 9.46 -17.19 24.54
C VAL A 48 10.66 -18.08 24.19
N ASN A 49 11.48 -17.67 23.23
CA ASN A 49 12.71 -18.36 22.88
C ASN A 49 13.77 -18.07 23.95
N GLU A 50 14.19 -19.10 24.66
CA GLU A 50 15.15 -19.00 25.76
C GLU A 50 16.61 -19.02 25.30
N GLY A 51 16.87 -19.31 24.02
CA GLY A 51 18.23 -19.44 23.51
C GLY A 51 18.33 -19.95 22.08
N LEU A 52 19.57 -20.14 21.63
CA LEU A 52 19.90 -20.74 20.34
C LEU A 52 19.94 -22.26 20.45
N VAL A 53 19.44 -22.92 19.40
CA VAL A 53 19.35 -24.38 19.29
C VAL A 53 20.15 -24.82 18.05
N LEU A 54 21.10 -25.75 18.22
CA LEU A 54 21.91 -26.34 17.15
C LEU A 54 21.71 -27.86 17.13
N PHE A 55 21.28 -28.40 15.99
CA PHE A 55 21.12 -29.85 15.82
C PHE A 55 22.47 -30.50 15.52
N VAL A 56 22.87 -31.47 16.34
CA VAL A 56 24.10 -32.25 16.13
C VAL A 56 23.80 -33.60 15.48
N SER A 57 22.70 -34.23 15.85
CA SER A 57 22.20 -35.47 15.25
C SER A 57 20.67 -35.51 15.30
N GLY A 58 20.06 -36.43 14.53
CA GLY A 58 18.62 -36.57 14.43
C GLY A 58 17.97 -35.51 13.54
N ARG A 59 16.64 -35.51 13.51
CA ARG A 59 15.85 -34.68 12.60
C ARG A 59 14.63 -34.11 13.32
N GLY A 60 14.30 -32.85 13.02
CA GLY A 60 13.09 -32.18 13.49
C GLY A 60 12.23 -31.66 12.34
N VAL A 61 10.95 -31.47 12.62
CA VAL A 61 9.98 -30.85 11.72
C VAL A 61 9.46 -29.57 12.37
N LEU A 62 9.49 -28.49 11.61
CA LEU A 62 8.90 -27.21 11.99
C LEU A 62 7.46 -27.17 11.47
N SER A 63 6.50 -26.99 12.37
CA SER A 63 5.09 -26.89 12.03
C SER A 63 4.46 -25.64 12.62
N GLN A 64 3.51 -25.04 11.91
CA GLN A 64 2.76 -23.88 12.38
C GLN A 64 1.27 -24.21 12.48
N ALA A 65 0.61 -23.68 13.50
CA ALA A 65 -0.80 -23.87 13.67
C ALA A 65 -1.58 -23.04 12.63
N GLY A 66 -2.32 -23.74 11.77
CA GLY A 66 -3.33 -23.14 10.91
C GLY A 66 -4.54 -22.64 11.69
N ALA A 67 -5.29 -21.71 11.12
CA ALA A 67 -6.50 -21.13 11.74
C ALA A 67 -7.62 -22.15 12.07
N ASN A 68 -7.51 -23.37 11.54
CA ASN A 68 -8.48 -24.46 11.71
C ASN A 68 -8.02 -25.53 12.72
N GLY A 69 -6.92 -25.29 13.44
CA GLY A 69 -6.31 -26.27 14.36
C GLY A 69 -5.48 -27.36 13.69
N GLN A 70 -5.39 -27.37 12.35
CA GLN A 70 -4.47 -28.23 11.60
C GLN A 70 -3.07 -27.62 11.61
N SER A 71 -2.05 -28.44 11.90
CA SER A 71 -0.64 -28.02 11.84
C SER A 71 -0.11 -28.22 10.43
N TYR A 72 0.55 -27.21 9.86
CA TYR A 72 1.21 -27.29 8.56
C TYR A 72 2.72 -27.36 8.74
N ASP A 73 3.36 -28.35 8.12
CA ASP A 73 4.82 -28.47 8.12
C ASP A 73 5.43 -27.42 7.19
N ILE A 74 6.27 -26.55 7.74
CA ILE A 74 6.91 -25.45 7.02
C ILE A 74 8.31 -25.85 6.55
N GLY A 75 8.92 -26.84 7.20
CA GLY A 75 10.24 -27.32 6.83
C GLY A 75 10.80 -28.32 7.83
N THR A 76 11.99 -28.84 7.54
CA THR A 76 12.68 -29.81 8.40
C THR A 76 14.05 -29.30 8.80
N VAL A 77 14.45 -29.57 10.06
CA VAL A 77 15.77 -29.24 10.62
C VAL A 77 16.60 -30.52 10.68
N SER A 78 17.83 -30.46 10.18
CA SER A 78 18.74 -31.60 10.10
C SER A 78 20.06 -31.30 10.83
N PRO A 79 20.95 -32.30 11.02
CA PRO A 79 22.24 -32.09 11.67
C PRO A 79 23.07 -30.99 11.00
N GLY A 80 23.62 -30.08 11.80
CA GLY A 80 24.36 -28.90 11.35
C GLY A 80 23.51 -27.64 11.17
N ASN A 81 22.17 -27.74 11.18
CA ASN A 81 21.31 -26.57 11.20
C ASN A 81 21.18 -25.99 12.61
N TYR A 82 21.20 -24.66 12.70
CA TYR A 82 20.89 -23.92 13.92
C TYR A 82 19.70 -23.00 13.68
N ILE A 83 19.00 -22.68 14.77
CA ILE A 83 17.79 -21.86 14.78
C ILE A 83 17.79 -20.96 16.01
N ASN A 84 16.96 -19.91 15.95
CA ASN A 84 16.80 -18.92 17.02
C ASN A 84 18.09 -18.19 17.39
N GLU A 85 19.01 -17.89 16.45
CA GLU A 85 20.23 -17.13 16.79
C GLU A 85 19.92 -15.75 17.38
N SER A 86 18.82 -15.17 16.94
CA SER A 86 18.33 -13.88 17.42
C SER A 86 17.95 -13.89 18.90
N ALA A 87 17.55 -15.05 19.43
CA ALA A 87 17.16 -15.21 20.83
C ALA A 87 18.32 -15.02 21.81
N LEU A 88 19.58 -15.12 21.36
CA LEU A 88 20.75 -14.83 22.19
C LEU A 88 20.92 -13.33 22.50
N PHE A 89 20.36 -12.46 21.67
CA PHE A 89 20.56 -11.01 21.75
C PHE A 89 19.30 -10.27 22.18
N VAL A 90 18.14 -10.67 21.65
CA VAL A 90 16.85 -10.01 21.86
C VAL A 90 15.81 -11.04 22.29
N GLU A 91 14.83 -10.60 23.07
CA GLU A 91 13.69 -11.45 23.43
C GLU A 91 12.85 -11.70 22.18
N THR A 92 12.66 -12.97 21.84
CA THR A 92 11.86 -13.36 20.67
C THR A 92 10.86 -14.43 21.10
N THR A 93 9.72 -14.50 20.43
CA THR A 93 8.76 -15.60 20.59
C THR A 93 8.89 -16.56 19.41
N ALA A 94 8.70 -17.85 19.67
CA ALA A 94 8.69 -18.88 18.65
C ALA A 94 7.51 -18.65 17.69
N SER A 95 7.80 -18.42 16.41
CA SER A 95 6.77 -18.26 15.37
C SER A 95 6.25 -19.58 14.82
N VAL A 96 6.88 -20.70 15.19
CA VAL A 96 6.61 -22.05 14.74
C VAL A 96 6.86 -23.03 15.89
N THR A 97 6.29 -24.22 15.81
CA THR A 97 6.52 -25.34 16.73
C THR A 97 7.59 -26.26 16.15
N LEU A 98 8.58 -26.67 16.94
CA LEU A 98 9.59 -27.64 16.53
C LEU A 98 9.38 -28.96 17.24
N ARG A 99 9.15 -30.02 16.46
CA ARG A 99 9.00 -31.39 16.95
C ARG A 99 10.13 -32.28 16.42
N VAL A 100 10.73 -33.07 17.30
CA VAL A 100 11.73 -34.07 16.92
C VAL A 100 11.02 -35.28 16.30
N VAL A 101 11.49 -35.74 15.14
CA VAL A 101 10.93 -36.92 14.45
C VAL A 101 11.88 -38.11 14.50
N GLU A 102 13.17 -37.87 14.68
CA GLU A 102 14.21 -38.87 14.90
C GLU A 102 15.03 -38.45 16.11
N THR A 103 15.31 -39.36 17.05
CA THR A 103 16.04 -39.09 18.30
C THR A 103 17.25 -38.18 18.02
N ALA A 104 17.24 -37.00 18.65
CA ALA A 104 18.12 -35.90 18.31
C ALA A 104 18.99 -35.50 19.49
N ILE A 105 20.26 -35.19 19.20
CA ILE A 105 21.16 -34.51 20.13
C ILE A 105 21.28 -33.07 19.67
N VAL A 106 21.03 -32.15 20.58
CA VAL A 106 20.92 -30.73 20.33
C VAL A 106 21.83 -29.97 21.29
N ILE A 107 22.61 -29.03 20.78
CA ILE A 107 23.35 -28.08 21.61
C ILE A 107 22.48 -26.85 21.80
N PHE A 108 22.19 -26.53 23.06
CA PHE A 108 21.41 -25.37 23.47
C PHE A 108 22.30 -24.32 24.16
N ILE A 109 22.21 -23.07 23.73
CA ILE A 109 22.89 -21.94 24.36
C ILE A 109 21.82 -21.02 24.94
N GLU A 110 21.73 -20.99 26.27
CA GLU A 110 20.75 -20.16 26.98
C GLU A 110 21.13 -18.68 26.86
N ARG A 111 20.15 -17.82 26.52
CA ARG A 111 20.34 -16.37 26.40
C ARG A 111 20.94 -15.78 27.67
N ARG A 112 20.41 -16.16 28.84
CA ARG A 112 20.83 -15.60 30.13
C ARG A 112 22.31 -15.87 30.40
N GLN A 113 22.76 -17.10 30.16
CA GLN A 113 24.16 -17.51 30.35
C GLN A 113 25.07 -16.83 29.32
N PHE A 114 24.64 -16.78 28.06
CA PHE A 114 25.38 -16.10 27.00
C PHE A 114 25.52 -14.59 27.26
N THR A 115 24.44 -13.94 27.70
CA THR A 115 24.43 -12.50 27.97
C THR A 115 25.31 -12.16 29.18
N ALA A 116 25.25 -12.97 30.24
CA ALA A 116 26.14 -12.84 31.39
C ALA A 116 27.62 -13.03 31.01
N LEU A 117 27.93 -14.00 30.14
CA LEU A 117 29.28 -14.23 29.65
C LEU A 117 29.80 -13.05 28.82
N VAL A 118 29.00 -12.54 27.89
CA VAL A 118 29.35 -11.39 27.04
C VAL A 118 29.53 -10.13 27.88
N ALA A 119 28.69 -9.92 28.91
CA ALA A 119 28.82 -8.79 29.84
C ALA A 119 30.11 -8.88 30.68
N ALA A 120 30.51 -10.08 31.08
CA ALA A 120 31.75 -10.30 31.83
C ALA A 120 33.02 -10.22 30.96
N ARG A 121 32.90 -10.39 29.63
CA ARG A 121 34.03 -10.51 28.69
C ARG A 121 33.78 -9.69 27.42
N PRO A 122 34.06 -8.37 27.45
CA PRO A 122 33.88 -7.48 26.29
C PRO A 122 34.71 -7.89 25.05
N ASP A 123 35.79 -8.62 25.25
CA ASP A 123 36.65 -9.19 24.20
C ASP A 123 35.91 -10.22 23.32
N ILE A 124 35.01 -11.00 23.92
CA ILE A 124 34.13 -11.94 23.20
C ILE A 124 33.11 -11.13 22.39
N GLN A 125 32.51 -10.09 22.99
CA GLN A 125 31.53 -9.23 22.31
C GLN A 125 32.07 -8.62 21.00
N ALA A 126 33.29 -8.09 21.05
CA ALA A 126 33.94 -7.46 19.90
C ALA A 126 34.23 -8.46 18.76
N SER A 127 34.37 -9.74 19.09
CA SER A 127 34.75 -10.82 18.17
C SER A 127 33.54 -11.57 17.60
N LEU A 128 32.34 -11.39 18.17
CA LEU A 128 31.11 -11.96 17.66
C LEU A 128 30.71 -11.31 16.34
N GLN A 129 30.43 -12.13 15.33
CA GLN A 129 29.74 -11.65 14.14
C GLN A 129 28.26 -11.54 14.46
N LEU A 130 27.85 -10.40 15.02
CA LEU A 130 26.43 -10.09 15.15
C LEU A 130 25.79 -10.39 13.79
N PRO A 131 24.76 -11.27 13.73
CA PRO A 131 23.98 -11.41 12.52
C PRO A 131 23.59 -9.99 12.10
N LYS A 132 23.56 -9.69 10.80
CA LYS A 132 22.83 -8.50 10.33
C LYS A 132 21.38 -8.74 10.68
N MET A 133 21.07 -8.50 11.95
CA MET A 133 19.80 -8.80 12.54
C MET A 133 18.81 -7.93 11.79
N PRO A 134 17.68 -8.47 11.30
CA PRO A 134 16.54 -7.64 10.95
C PRO A 134 15.92 -7.12 12.27
N LEU A 135 16.71 -6.37 13.04
CA LEU A 135 16.31 -5.59 14.19
C LEU A 135 15.43 -4.45 13.68
N GLY A 136 14.17 -4.71 13.35
CA GLY A 136 13.11 -3.67 13.25
C GLY A 136 13.45 -2.39 12.48
N SER A 137 14.45 -2.41 11.59
CA SER A 137 14.98 -1.25 10.88
C SER A 137 14.68 -1.31 9.39
N ASP A 138 14.22 -2.46 8.88
CA ASP A 138 13.61 -2.55 7.55
C ASP A 138 12.28 -1.79 7.49
N SER A 139 11.61 -1.56 8.62
CA SER A 139 10.49 -0.62 8.74
C SER A 139 10.90 0.86 8.73
N LEU A 140 12.20 1.18 8.89
CA LEU A 140 12.66 2.57 8.93
C LEU A 140 13.30 3.04 7.61
N ARG A 141 13.64 2.14 6.69
CA ARG A 141 14.05 2.54 5.33
C ARG A 141 12.80 2.80 4.50
N ARG A 142 12.49 4.08 4.30
CA ARG A 142 11.52 4.47 3.27
C ARG A 142 12.11 4.09 1.89
N PHE A 143 11.64 2.99 1.30
CA PHE A 143 12.01 2.52 -0.03
C PHE A 143 11.58 3.50 -1.14
N PHE A 144 10.56 4.31 -0.87
CA PHE A 144 10.08 5.33 -1.79
C PHE A 144 9.45 6.52 -1.04
N LYS A 145 9.38 7.68 -1.72
CA LYS A 145 8.99 8.97 -1.12
C LYS A 145 7.56 9.00 -0.55
N SER A 146 6.66 8.18 -1.08
CA SER A 146 5.25 8.10 -0.66
C SER A 146 4.92 6.90 0.26
N GLN A 147 5.93 6.20 0.78
CA GLN A 147 5.72 5.07 1.70
C GLN A 147 5.13 5.55 3.03
N ARG A 148 4.10 4.85 3.53
CA ARG A 148 3.45 5.12 4.82
C ARG A 148 4.26 4.54 5.98
N GLU A 149 4.05 5.05 7.20
CA GLU A 149 4.86 4.67 8.38
C GLU A 149 4.66 3.20 8.80
N ASN A 150 3.45 2.64 8.59
CA ASN A 150 3.11 1.25 8.91
C ASN A 150 2.98 0.36 7.66
N GLU A 151 3.66 0.70 6.56
CA GLU A 151 3.57 0.00 5.27
C GLU A 151 4.86 -0.81 5.01
N LYS A 152 4.71 -2.14 4.87
CA LYS A 152 5.80 -3.06 4.56
C LYS A 152 5.86 -3.34 3.06
N VAL A 153 7.03 -3.14 2.47
CA VAL A 153 7.26 -3.43 1.05
C VAL A 153 7.52 -4.92 0.89
N LEU A 154 6.70 -5.57 0.07
CA LEU A 154 6.76 -7.02 -0.18
C LEU A 154 7.60 -7.35 -1.40
N ALA A 155 7.41 -6.57 -2.48
CA ALA A 155 8.15 -6.75 -3.71
C ALA A 155 8.29 -5.43 -4.47
N THR A 156 9.46 -5.22 -5.07
CA THR A 156 9.70 -4.15 -6.04
C THR A 156 10.22 -4.78 -7.32
N PHE A 157 9.62 -4.43 -8.45
CA PHE A 157 10.09 -4.86 -9.75
C PHE A 157 9.86 -3.78 -10.79
N ARG A 158 10.52 -3.95 -11.93
CA ARG A 158 10.43 -3.06 -13.08
C ARG A 158 9.91 -3.85 -14.27
N ALA A 159 9.60 -3.14 -15.35
CA ALA A 159 9.30 -3.79 -16.62
C ALA A 159 10.43 -4.75 -17.01
N HIS A 160 10.09 -5.91 -17.55
CA HIS A 160 11.07 -6.89 -18.03
C HIS A 160 11.93 -6.28 -19.15
N TRP A 161 13.22 -6.64 -19.22
CA TRP A 161 14.19 -6.05 -20.17
C TRP A 161 13.79 -6.20 -21.64
N TRP A 162 13.00 -7.23 -21.98
CA TRP A 162 12.48 -7.42 -23.33
C TRP A 162 11.57 -6.27 -23.79
N ALA A 163 10.89 -5.58 -22.87
CA ALA A 163 10.12 -4.38 -23.21
C ALA A 163 11.00 -3.28 -23.83
N PHE A 164 12.29 -3.21 -23.47
CA PHE A 164 13.28 -2.36 -24.10
C PHE A 164 13.83 -3.01 -25.39
N ALA A 165 14.31 -4.26 -25.29
CA ALA A 165 14.98 -4.97 -26.38
C ALA A 165 14.14 -5.03 -27.68
N ARG A 166 12.82 -5.25 -27.56
CA ARG A 166 11.92 -5.34 -28.72
C ARG A 166 11.79 -4.06 -29.54
N TYR A 167 12.26 -2.91 -29.03
CA TYR A 167 12.23 -1.63 -29.73
C TYR A 167 13.62 -1.18 -30.25
N LEU A 168 14.68 -1.98 -30.06
CA LEU A 168 16.03 -1.66 -30.54
C LEU A 168 16.13 -1.65 -32.08
N TRP A 169 15.15 -2.19 -32.79
CA TRP A 169 15.11 -2.05 -34.25
C TRP A 169 14.86 -0.61 -34.70
N LEU A 170 14.21 0.24 -33.89
CA LEU A 170 13.99 1.65 -34.21
C LEU A 170 15.29 2.44 -34.38
N PRO A 171 16.24 2.44 -33.41
CA PRO A 171 17.54 3.07 -33.61
C PRO A 171 18.35 2.42 -34.73
N ALA A 172 18.23 1.10 -34.94
CA ALA A 172 18.90 0.42 -36.05
C ALA A 172 18.38 0.91 -37.42
N VAL A 173 17.07 1.02 -37.60
CA VAL A 173 16.46 1.55 -38.83
C VAL A 173 16.83 3.02 -39.04
N ALA A 174 16.82 3.82 -37.97
CA ALA A 174 17.27 5.22 -38.05
C ALA A 174 18.74 5.32 -38.47
N ALA A 175 19.61 4.45 -37.95
CA ALA A 175 21.03 4.38 -38.33
C ALA A 175 21.19 4.01 -39.81
N ILE A 176 20.49 2.96 -40.27
CA ILE A 176 20.53 2.49 -41.66
C ILE A 176 20.02 3.59 -42.60
N LEU A 177 18.90 4.25 -42.26
CA LEU A 177 18.33 5.32 -43.07
C LEU A 177 19.30 6.50 -43.21
N LEU A 178 19.87 6.98 -42.09
CA LEU A 178 20.85 8.07 -42.10
C LEU A 178 22.13 7.70 -42.86
N PHE A 179 22.58 6.44 -42.74
CA PHE A 179 23.71 5.92 -43.49
C PHE A 179 23.44 5.88 -45.00
N VAL A 180 22.27 5.38 -45.42
CA VAL A 180 21.88 5.36 -46.84
C VAL A 180 21.79 6.78 -47.39
N LEU A 181 21.15 7.71 -46.67
CA LEU A 181 21.07 9.11 -47.05
C LEU A 181 22.44 9.78 -47.15
N ALA A 182 23.36 9.48 -46.23
CA ALA A 182 24.72 9.99 -46.26
C ALA A 182 25.48 9.54 -47.52
N ASN A 183 25.33 8.28 -47.92
CA ASN A 183 25.97 7.74 -49.12
C ASN A 183 25.37 8.32 -50.41
N LEU A 184 24.04 8.49 -50.47
CA LEU A 184 23.37 9.12 -51.62
C LEU A 184 23.76 10.60 -51.77
N ALA A 185 23.95 11.32 -50.66
CA ALA A 185 24.38 12.72 -50.67
C ALA A 185 25.88 12.88 -50.98
N GLY A 186 26.71 11.86 -50.70
CA GLY A 186 28.17 11.93 -50.85
C GLY A 186 28.64 12.19 -52.29
N THR A 187 27.85 11.79 -53.29
CA THR A 187 28.19 12.00 -54.71
C THR A 187 27.93 13.42 -55.19
N THR A 188 27.09 14.20 -54.51
CA THR A 188 26.67 15.55 -54.95
C THR A 188 27.03 16.65 -53.96
N LEU A 189 26.98 16.38 -52.64
CA LEU A 189 27.12 17.35 -51.56
C LEU A 189 27.95 16.75 -50.40
N PRO A 190 29.29 16.82 -50.44
CA PRO A 190 30.16 16.15 -49.46
C PRO A 190 29.99 16.67 -48.03
N ALA A 191 29.71 17.96 -47.85
CA ALA A 191 29.45 18.54 -46.53
C ALA A 191 28.18 17.98 -45.87
N LEU A 192 27.11 17.78 -46.65
CA LEU A 192 25.85 17.19 -46.15
C LEU A 192 26.05 15.71 -45.80
N SER A 193 26.82 14.98 -46.61
CA SER A 193 27.17 13.58 -46.35
C SER A 193 27.92 13.39 -45.03
N ALA A 194 28.92 14.24 -44.75
CA ALA A 194 29.65 14.22 -43.48
C ALA A 194 28.72 14.50 -42.27
N LEU A 195 27.81 15.46 -42.40
CA LEU A 195 26.82 15.78 -41.36
C LEU A 195 25.86 14.61 -41.11
N LEU A 196 25.31 14.00 -42.16
CA LEU A 196 24.41 12.85 -42.06
C LEU A 196 25.11 11.62 -41.45
N THR A 197 26.39 11.41 -41.77
CA THR A 197 27.21 10.36 -41.16
C THR A 197 27.36 10.61 -39.65
N GLY A 198 27.68 11.83 -39.24
CA GLY A 198 27.74 12.20 -37.82
C GLY A 198 26.41 12.00 -37.09
N LEU A 199 25.29 12.44 -37.69
CA LEU A 199 23.96 12.20 -37.15
C LEU A 199 23.60 10.71 -37.09
N GLY A 200 24.09 9.91 -38.04
CA GLY A 200 23.92 8.45 -38.08
C GLY A 200 24.49 7.72 -36.86
N PHE A 201 25.45 8.32 -36.15
CA PHE A 201 25.93 7.79 -34.86
C PHE A 201 25.16 8.40 -33.67
N ILE A 202 24.91 9.71 -33.70
CA ILE A 202 24.33 10.43 -32.56
C ILE A 202 22.85 10.08 -32.36
N VAL A 203 22.04 10.14 -33.44
CA VAL A 203 20.59 9.98 -33.35
C VAL A 203 20.19 8.59 -32.84
N PRO A 204 20.76 7.47 -33.36
CA PRO A 204 20.44 6.13 -32.84
C PRO A 204 20.85 5.94 -31.38
N VAL A 205 21.99 6.50 -30.95
CA VAL A 205 22.45 6.40 -29.56
C VAL A 205 21.51 7.17 -28.63
N LEU A 206 21.14 8.40 -28.98
CA LEU A 206 20.17 9.18 -28.20
C LEU A 206 18.80 8.51 -28.15
N LEU A 207 18.34 7.92 -29.26
CA LEU A 207 17.09 7.17 -29.32
C LEU A 207 17.14 5.90 -28.46
N ALA A 208 18.24 5.14 -28.51
CA ALA A 208 18.43 3.96 -27.66
C ALA A 208 18.50 4.34 -26.17
N LEU A 209 19.20 5.42 -25.82
CA LEU A 209 19.24 5.97 -24.47
C LEU A 209 17.85 6.40 -24.01
N TYR A 210 17.09 7.08 -24.86
CA TYR A 210 15.71 7.47 -24.58
C TYR A 210 14.83 6.25 -24.27
N LEU A 211 14.88 5.21 -25.11
CA LEU A 211 14.14 3.96 -24.89
C LEU A 211 14.58 3.25 -23.60
N TYR A 212 15.89 3.21 -23.32
CA TYR A 212 16.45 2.62 -22.11
C TYR A 212 15.93 3.35 -20.87
N LEU A 213 15.99 4.68 -20.87
CA LEU A 213 15.54 5.47 -19.73
C LEU A 213 14.02 5.33 -19.53
N GLU A 214 13.21 5.29 -20.60
CA GLU A 214 11.76 5.08 -20.49
C GLU A 214 11.44 3.70 -19.88
N TRP A 215 12.15 2.65 -20.30
CA TRP A 215 12.05 1.32 -19.70
C TRP A 215 12.50 1.29 -18.24
N HIS A 216 13.63 1.93 -17.93
CA HIS A 216 14.22 1.98 -16.59
C HIS A 216 13.31 2.68 -15.58
N ASN A 217 12.45 3.58 -16.05
CA ASN A 217 11.62 4.48 -15.22
C ASN A 217 10.20 3.97 -14.91
N ASP A 218 9.77 2.81 -15.42
CA ASP A 218 8.49 2.16 -15.03
C ASP A 218 8.75 1.18 -13.88
N ALA A 219 8.20 1.49 -12.70
CA ALA A 219 8.38 0.71 -11.48
C ALA A 219 7.05 0.35 -10.83
N VAL A 220 6.96 -0.90 -10.37
CA VAL A 220 5.82 -1.42 -9.61
C VAL A 220 6.30 -1.82 -8.23
N VAL A 221 5.56 -1.36 -7.21
CA VAL A 221 5.82 -1.63 -5.81
C VAL A 221 4.59 -2.29 -5.22
N ILE A 222 4.75 -3.48 -4.66
CA ILE A 222 3.70 -4.20 -3.95
C ILE A 222 3.99 -4.11 -2.47
N THR A 223 3.02 -3.63 -1.70
CA THR A 223 3.07 -3.52 -0.24
C THR A 223 2.00 -4.37 0.40
N ASP A 224 2.08 -4.53 1.71
CA ASP A 224 1.07 -5.22 2.52
C ASP A 224 -0.30 -4.53 2.51
N GLN A 225 -0.38 -3.28 2.04
CA GLN A 225 -1.61 -2.49 2.02
C GLN A 225 -2.12 -2.14 0.62
N ARG A 226 -1.23 -2.01 -0.38
CA ARG A 226 -1.58 -1.54 -1.73
C ARG A 226 -0.57 -1.97 -2.79
N VAL A 227 -1.00 -1.92 -4.04
CA VAL A 227 -0.16 -2.03 -5.22
C VAL A 227 0.01 -0.62 -5.81
N ILE A 228 1.25 -0.20 -5.99
CA ILE A 228 1.61 1.12 -6.51
C ILE A 228 2.32 0.94 -7.84
N ARG A 229 1.90 1.70 -8.85
CA ARG A 229 2.61 1.83 -10.11
C ARG A 229 3.07 3.27 -10.30
N SER A 230 4.36 3.47 -10.49
CA SER A 230 4.94 4.77 -10.83
C SER A 230 5.53 4.72 -12.23
N ARG A 231 4.93 5.48 -13.14
CA ARG A 231 5.41 5.64 -14.52
C ARG A 231 5.94 7.06 -14.68
N ARG A 232 7.23 7.20 -15.01
CA ARG A 232 7.82 8.49 -15.38
C ARG A 232 8.13 8.50 -16.87
N THR A 233 7.46 9.37 -17.62
CA THR A 233 7.66 9.48 -19.07
C THR A 233 8.55 10.66 -19.38
N ILE A 234 9.65 10.40 -20.08
CA ILE A 234 10.71 11.39 -20.32
C ILE A 234 10.27 12.44 -21.32
N ARG A 235 9.51 12.04 -22.35
CA ARG A 235 8.99 12.93 -23.40
C ARG A 235 8.10 14.04 -22.84
N SER A 236 7.33 13.73 -21.80
CA SER A 236 6.39 14.65 -21.15
C SER A 236 6.92 15.22 -19.83
N LEU A 237 8.10 14.75 -19.38
CA LEU A 237 8.62 14.96 -18.02
C LEU A 237 7.55 14.72 -16.94
N SER A 238 6.64 13.80 -17.22
CA SER A 238 5.47 13.54 -16.40
C SER A 238 5.75 12.39 -15.45
N THR A 239 5.29 12.51 -14.21
CA THR A 239 5.20 11.37 -13.29
C THR A 239 3.72 11.08 -13.05
N ASN A 240 3.30 9.87 -13.41
CA ASN A 240 1.97 9.35 -13.12
C ASN A 240 2.09 8.27 -12.04
N ILE A 241 1.34 8.41 -10.95
CA ILE A 241 1.32 7.44 -9.86
C ILE A 241 -0.12 6.95 -9.67
N SER A 242 -0.32 5.65 -9.87
CA SER A 242 -1.58 4.95 -9.62
C SER A 242 -1.43 4.01 -8.43
N GLU A 243 -2.44 3.96 -7.57
CA GLU A 243 -2.43 3.17 -6.34
C GLU A 243 -3.73 2.40 -6.19
N ILE A 244 -3.65 1.10 -5.90
CA ILE A 244 -4.81 0.25 -5.65
C ILE A 244 -4.65 -0.45 -4.30
N PRO A 245 -5.58 -0.31 -3.35
CA PRO A 245 -5.52 -1.03 -2.07
C PRO A 245 -5.65 -2.53 -2.27
N ILE A 246 -4.92 -3.30 -1.47
CA ILE A 246 -4.96 -4.77 -1.50
C ILE A 246 -6.38 -5.31 -1.20
N ALA A 247 -7.14 -4.60 -0.36
CA ALA A 247 -8.51 -4.96 0.00
C ALA A 247 -9.52 -4.76 -1.13
N ALA A 248 -9.25 -3.82 -2.05
CA ALA A 248 -10.12 -3.52 -3.18
C ALA A 248 -9.96 -4.48 -4.36
N ILE A 249 -8.88 -5.28 -4.38
CA ILE A 249 -8.56 -6.21 -5.47
C ILE A 249 -9.52 -7.41 -5.42
N ARG A 250 -10.33 -7.57 -6.47
CA ARG A 250 -11.24 -8.71 -6.63
C ARG A 250 -10.58 -9.88 -7.34
N GLU A 251 -9.90 -9.58 -8.44
CA GLU A 251 -9.36 -10.58 -9.35
C GLU A 251 -8.00 -10.12 -9.88
N VAL A 252 -7.06 -11.07 -10.00
CA VAL A 252 -5.73 -10.83 -10.57
C VAL A 252 -5.53 -11.86 -11.68
N ASN A 253 -5.64 -11.42 -12.93
CA ASN A 253 -5.54 -12.31 -14.09
C ASN A 253 -4.22 -12.12 -14.80
N ILE A 254 -3.60 -13.23 -15.19
CA ILE A 254 -2.42 -13.22 -16.05
C ILE A 254 -2.91 -13.29 -17.49
N ALA A 255 -2.57 -12.28 -18.29
CA ALA A 255 -2.80 -12.26 -19.72
C ALA A 255 -1.46 -12.38 -20.46
N ILE A 256 -1.26 -13.49 -21.16
CA ILE A 256 -0.12 -13.69 -22.06
C ILE A 256 -0.71 -13.87 -23.46
N PRO A 257 -0.62 -12.85 -24.34
CA PRO A 257 -1.13 -12.95 -25.70
C PRO A 257 -0.55 -14.18 -26.41
N PRO A 258 -1.37 -14.98 -27.13
CA PRO A 258 -0.89 -16.18 -27.80
C PRO A 258 0.11 -15.87 -28.93
N THR A 259 0.06 -14.63 -29.45
CA THR A 259 0.99 -14.12 -30.47
C THR A 259 2.36 -13.75 -29.92
N ASP A 260 2.52 -13.61 -28.60
CA ASP A 260 3.78 -13.23 -27.98
C ASP A 260 4.59 -14.47 -27.57
N LEU A 261 5.31 -15.04 -28.54
CA LEU A 261 6.19 -16.20 -28.34
C LEU A 261 7.31 -15.90 -27.32
N PHE A 262 7.78 -14.65 -27.26
CA PHE A 262 8.87 -14.23 -26.38
C PHE A 262 8.43 -14.13 -24.92
N ALA A 263 7.15 -13.88 -24.65
CA ALA A 263 6.60 -13.89 -23.30
C ALA A 263 6.79 -15.25 -22.61
N ARG A 264 6.59 -16.34 -23.35
CA ARG A 264 6.79 -17.71 -22.84
C ARG A 264 8.26 -18.08 -22.73
N LEU A 265 9.08 -17.64 -23.69
CA LEU A 265 10.50 -17.93 -23.72
C LEU A 265 11.28 -17.24 -22.58
N PHE A 266 10.97 -15.96 -22.32
CA PHE A 266 11.67 -15.16 -21.32
C PHE A 266 10.91 -15.02 -20.00
N GLY A 267 9.74 -15.64 -19.85
CA GLY A 267 8.99 -15.67 -18.59
C GLY A 267 8.43 -14.31 -18.16
N TYR A 268 7.92 -13.51 -19.10
CA TYR A 268 7.20 -12.27 -18.79
C TYR A 268 5.74 -12.35 -19.21
N GLY A 269 4.88 -11.52 -18.62
CA GLY A 269 3.46 -11.46 -18.99
C GLY A 269 2.77 -10.19 -18.56
N GLN A 270 1.48 -10.09 -18.84
CA GLN A 270 0.66 -8.98 -18.34
C GLN A 270 -0.15 -9.45 -17.13
N ILE A 271 -0.28 -8.57 -16.13
CA ILE A 271 -1.15 -8.81 -14.98
C ILE A 271 -2.26 -7.76 -15.01
N ILE A 272 -3.50 -8.24 -15.09
CA ILE A 272 -4.71 -7.42 -15.09
C ILE A 272 -5.31 -7.51 -13.69
N ILE A 273 -5.20 -6.42 -12.94
CA ILE A 273 -5.78 -6.30 -11.61
C ILE A 273 -7.15 -5.64 -11.76
N LYS A 274 -8.20 -6.35 -11.36
CA LYS A 274 -9.57 -5.82 -11.33
C LYS A 274 -9.94 -5.41 -9.91
N THR A 275 -10.49 -4.22 -9.77
CA THR A 275 -10.97 -3.68 -8.49
C THR A 275 -12.47 -3.90 -8.35
N SER A 276 -13.00 -3.51 -7.20
CA SER A 276 -14.43 -3.62 -6.92
C SER A 276 -15.31 -2.64 -7.68
N GLY A 277 -14.76 -1.53 -8.17
CA GLY A 277 -15.47 -0.54 -8.98
C GLY A 277 -15.42 -0.84 -10.47
N ASP A 278 -16.25 -0.11 -11.22
CA ASP A 278 -16.32 -0.13 -12.69
C ASP A 278 -15.17 0.65 -13.36
N THR A 279 -14.07 0.87 -12.64
CA THR A 279 -12.91 1.59 -13.19
C THR A 279 -12.07 0.66 -14.07
N ARG A 280 -11.36 1.25 -15.05
CA ARG A 280 -10.44 0.49 -15.92
C ARG A 280 -9.46 -0.33 -15.07
N ASN A 281 -9.38 -1.61 -15.40
CA ASN A 281 -8.41 -2.55 -14.84
C ASN A 281 -7.00 -1.95 -14.82
N LEU A 282 -6.28 -2.09 -13.71
CA LEU A 282 -4.85 -1.76 -13.69
C LEU A 282 -4.10 -2.87 -14.41
N VAL A 283 -3.66 -2.56 -15.63
CA VAL A 283 -2.87 -3.48 -16.45
C VAL A 283 -1.39 -3.21 -16.21
N LEU A 284 -0.73 -4.15 -15.55
CA LEU A 284 0.72 -4.19 -15.43
C LEU A 284 1.28 -4.88 -16.67
N GLU A 285 2.01 -4.14 -17.49
CA GLU A 285 2.58 -4.63 -18.75
C GLU A 285 3.97 -5.19 -18.52
N THR A 286 4.29 -6.33 -19.16
CA THR A 286 5.63 -6.90 -19.20
C THR A 286 6.24 -7.16 -17.81
N VAL A 287 5.45 -7.76 -16.93
CA VAL A 287 5.85 -8.15 -15.57
C VAL A 287 6.78 -9.36 -15.64
N PRO A 288 7.97 -9.31 -15.00
CA PRO A 288 8.84 -10.47 -14.86
C PRO A 288 8.21 -11.49 -13.91
N ASP A 289 8.15 -12.75 -14.33
CA ASP A 289 7.49 -13.85 -13.60
C ASP A 289 6.09 -13.45 -13.07
N PRO A 290 5.09 -13.37 -13.96
CA PRO A 290 3.75 -12.93 -13.57
C PRO A 290 3.09 -13.86 -12.54
N ARG A 291 3.51 -15.14 -12.46
CA ARG A 291 2.96 -16.11 -11.51
C ARG A 291 3.44 -15.83 -10.10
N ALA A 292 4.74 -15.55 -9.91
CA ALA A 292 5.26 -15.16 -8.60
C ALA A 292 4.58 -13.89 -8.07
N VAL A 293 4.41 -12.87 -8.94
CA VAL A 293 3.75 -11.62 -8.57
C VAL A 293 2.27 -11.84 -8.21
N GLN A 294 1.56 -12.64 -9.00
CA GLN A 294 0.17 -13.01 -8.71
C GLN A 294 0.05 -13.73 -7.35
N ASN A 295 0.93 -14.68 -7.05
CA ASN A 295 0.97 -15.38 -5.78
C ASN A 295 1.21 -14.43 -4.61
N ILE A 296 2.16 -13.50 -4.72
CA ILE A 296 2.41 -12.48 -3.69
C ILE A 296 1.14 -11.67 -3.41
N ILE A 297 0.43 -11.23 -4.44
CA ILE A 297 -0.81 -10.45 -4.26
C ILE A 297 -1.90 -11.31 -3.60
N PHE A 298 -2.11 -12.55 -4.06
CA PHE A 298 -3.14 -13.43 -3.49
C PHE A 298 -2.85 -13.84 -2.05
N THR A 299 -1.62 -14.25 -1.74
CA THR A 299 -1.23 -14.62 -0.37
C THR A 299 -1.42 -13.45 0.59
N ASN A 300 -1.06 -12.23 0.19
CA ASN A 300 -1.23 -11.07 1.05
C ASN A 300 -2.68 -10.61 1.19
N ARG A 301 -3.48 -10.73 0.12
CA ARG A 301 -4.93 -10.53 0.22
C ARG A 301 -5.57 -11.51 1.21
N SER A 302 -5.24 -12.79 1.12
CA SER A 302 -5.74 -13.82 2.04
C SER A 302 -5.30 -13.56 3.49
N ARG A 303 -4.02 -13.21 3.72
CA ARG A 303 -3.52 -12.80 5.04
C ARG A 303 -4.27 -11.59 5.59
N HIS A 304 -4.54 -10.59 4.75
CA HIS A 304 -5.30 -9.41 5.15
C HIS A 304 -6.74 -9.77 5.53
N GLN A 305 -7.41 -10.62 4.75
CA GLN A 305 -8.77 -11.10 5.05
C GLN A 305 -8.81 -11.94 6.35
N GLU A 306 -7.82 -12.81 6.56
CA GLU A 306 -7.70 -13.57 7.79
C GLU A 306 -7.43 -12.68 9.00
N ALA A 307 -6.57 -11.67 8.88
CA ALA A 307 -6.29 -10.74 9.96
C ALA A 307 -7.56 -9.99 10.40
N VAL A 308 -8.35 -9.51 9.43
CA VAL A 308 -9.66 -8.88 9.69
C VAL A 308 -10.62 -9.90 10.33
N ALA A 309 -10.67 -11.13 9.85
CA ALA A 309 -11.54 -12.17 10.42
C ALA A 309 -11.15 -12.57 11.84
N ARG A 310 -9.84 -12.63 12.15
CA ARG A 310 -9.33 -12.90 13.51
C ARG A 310 -9.70 -11.76 14.46
N GLN A 311 -9.47 -10.52 14.03
CA GLN A 311 -9.86 -9.33 14.80
C GLN A 311 -11.37 -9.34 15.11
N ASN A 312 -12.21 -9.64 14.10
CA ASN A 312 -13.66 -9.77 14.28
C ASN A 312 -14.05 -10.90 15.24
N ARG A 313 -13.35 -12.06 15.18
CA ARG A 313 -13.60 -13.18 16.11
C ARG A 313 -13.23 -12.85 17.54
N GLU A 314 -12.13 -12.15 17.75
CA GLU A 314 -11.70 -11.72 19.08
C GLU A 314 -12.66 -10.69 19.68
N SER A 315 -13.12 -9.71 18.89
CA SER A 315 -14.14 -8.76 19.36
C SER A 315 -15.47 -9.46 19.68
N MET A 316 -15.90 -10.44 18.85
CA MET A 316 -17.10 -11.25 19.13
C MET A 316 -16.97 -12.03 20.44
N ARG A 317 -15.80 -12.64 20.72
CA ARG A 317 -15.56 -13.33 22.00
C ARG A 317 -15.64 -12.38 23.18
N LYS A 318 -15.06 -11.17 23.08
CA LYS A 318 -15.11 -10.16 24.14
C LYS A 318 -16.54 -9.71 24.43
N GLU A 319 -17.32 -9.39 23.40
CA GLU A 319 -18.73 -8.97 23.53
C GLU A 319 -19.64 -10.10 24.03
N LEU A 320 -19.42 -11.35 23.59
CA LEU A 320 -20.17 -12.52 24.09
C LEU A 320 -19.89 -12.76 25.57
N ASN A 321 -18.61 -12.64 25.99
CA ASN A 321 -18.25 -12.75 27.41
C ASN A 321 -18.88 -11.63 28.25
N GLU A 322 -18.96 -10.41 27.70
CA GLU A 322 -19.65 -9.27 28.33
C GLU A 322 -21.16 -9.54 28.49
N PHE A 323 -21.83 -10.04 27.44
CA PHE A 323 -23.26 -10.40 27.48
C PHE A 323 -23.57 -11.57 28.43
N LEU A 324 -22.68 -12.57 28.52
CA LEU A 324 -22.80 -13.72 29.42
C LEU A 324 -22.45 -13.37 30.89
N GLY A 325 -22.26 -12.09 31.22
CA GLY A 325 -22.11 -11.61 32.60
C GLY A 325 -20.69 -11.75 33.18
N GLN A 326 -19.68 -12.05 32.38
CA GLN A 326 -18.28 -11.95 32.79
C GLN A 326 -17.75 -10.57 32.39
N ALA A 327 -17.90 -9.61 33.30
CA ALA A 327 -17.49 -8.23 33.09
C ALA A 327 -16.03 -8.13 32.62
N PRO A 328 -15.75 -7.52 31.46
CA PRO A 328 -14.40 -7.06 31.14
C PRO A 328 -14.08 -5.88 32.05
N THR A 329 -12.92 -5.94 32.71
CA THR A 329 -12.32 -4.76 33.34
C THR A 329 -12.17 -3.66 32.28
N GLN A 330 -12.86 -2.54 32.49
CA GLN A 330 -12.66 -1.34 31.69
C GLN A 330 -11.21 -0.88 31.88
N THR A 331 -10.37 -1.09 30.87
CA THR A 331 -9.13 -0.30 30.77
C THR A 331 -9.53 1.11 30.36
N PRO A 332 -9.17 2.15 31.13
CA PRO A 332 -9.44 3.53 30.74
C PRO A 332 -8.77 3.79 29.40
N GLN A 333 -9.55 4.24 28.44
CA GLN A 333 -9.03 4.77 27.19
C GLN A 333 -8.24 6.04 27.55
N PRO A 334 -6.95 6.15 27.18
CA PRO A 334 -6.22 7.38 27.35
C PRO A 334 -6.95 8.45 26.55
N ASP A 335 -7.38 9.52 27.23
CA ASP A 335 -7.87 10.71 26.57
C ASP A 335 -6.89 11.10 25.49
N ALA A 336 -7.37 11.11 24.24
CA ALA A 336 -6.62 11.67 23.15
C ALA A 336 -6.27 13.11 23.56
N PRO A 337 -4.99 13.52 23.53
CA PRO A 337 -4.65 14.89 23.83
C PRO A 337 -5.42 15.76 22.86
N ALA A 338 -6.29 16.61 23.41
CA ALA A 338 -7.00 17.64 22.67
C ALA A 338 -5.95 18.39 21.85
N GLY A 339 -6.02 18.21 20.53
CA GLY A 339 -5.08 18.79 19.60
C GLY A 339 -5.02 20.29 19.82
N ALA A 340 -3.83 20.77 20.18
CA ALA A 340 -3.53 22.17 20.34
C ALA A 340 -3.98 22.94 19.09
N GLY A 341 -5.02 23.76 19.25
CA GLY A 341 -5.44 24.75 18.27
C GLY A 341 -4.35 25.82 18.15
N GLY A 342 -3.31 25.51 17.38
CA GLY A 342 -2.30 26.47 16.99
C GLY A 342 -2.96 27.53 16.12
N SER A 343 -2.96 28.78 16.60
CA SER A 343 -3.40 29.96 15.86
C SER A 343 -2.51 30.13 14.62
N GLN A 344 -2.93 29.52 13.52
CA GLN A 344 -2.17 29.52 12.28
C GLN A 344 -2.31 30.90 11.64
N ARG A 345 -1.24 31.70 11.71
CA ARG A 345 -1.14 33.00 11.02
C ARG A 345 -1.59 32.85 9.57
N ARG A 346 -2.67 33.55 9.20
CA ARG A 346 -3.25 33.60 7.85
C ARG A 346 -2.21 34.20 6.89
N SER A 347 -1.40 33.36 6.25
CA SER A 347 -0.59 33.80 5.11
C SER A 347 -1.48 33.78 3.87
N LEU A 348 -1.65 34.95 3.24
CA LEU A 348 -2.54 35.13 2.08
C LEU A 348 -2.17 34.27 0.86
N LEU A 349 -0.92 33.76 0.82
CA LEU A 349 -0.37 32.95 -0.27
C LEU A 349 -0.21 31.46 0.09
N GLN A 350 -0.72 31.01 1.23
CA GLN A 350 -0.70 29.58 1.57
C GLN A 350 -1.64 28.81 0.65
N MET A 351 -1.06 27.91 -0.15
CA MET A 351 -1.79 27.00 -1.04
C MET A 351 -2.48 25.85 -0.29
N ARG A 352 -2.17 25.68 1.00
CA ARG A 352 -2.77 24.70 1.90
C ARG A 352 -2.94 25.33 3.29
N PHE A 353 -4.15 25.27 3.83
CA PHE A 353 -4.46 25.73 5.19
C PHE A 353 -5.60 24.89 5.78
N ILE A 354 -5.76 24.95 7.10
CA ILE A 354 -6.80 24.22 7.83
C ILE A 354 -7.93 25.21 8.14
N ASN A 355 -9.16 24.84 7.86
CA ASN A 355 -10.35 25.64 8.17
C ASN A 355 -10.69 25.58 9.66
N GLU A 356 -11.58 26.47 10.11
CA GLU A 356 -12.11 26.50 11.48
C GLU A 356 -12.79 25.18 11.89
N THR A 357 -13.24 24.39 10.92
CA THR A 357 -13.82 23.05 11.08
C THR A 357 -12.79 21.91 11.12
N GLY A 358 -11.49 22.20 11.06
CA GLY A 358 -10.41 21.19 11.04
C GLY A 358 -10.16 20.55 9.66
N GLN A 359 -10.93 20.92 8.63
CA GLN A 359 -10.78 20.39 7.26
C GLN A 359 -9.60 21.03 6.52
N ILE A 360 -8.93 20.26 5.65
CA ILE A 360 -7.78 20.77 4.89
C ILE A 360 -8.28 21.38 3.57
N VAL A 361 -7.97 22.66 3.36
CA VAL A 361 -8.27 23.35 2.10
C VAL A 361 -7.02 23.45 1.25
N TYR A 362 -7.16 23.11 -0.02
CA TYR A 362 -6.16 23.23 -1.06
C TYR A 362 -6.58 24.30 -2.08
N ARG A 363 -5.58 25.04 -2.57
CA ARG A 363 -5.74 26.03 -3.65
C ARG A 363 -4.89 25.67 -4.85
N LYS A 364 -5.26 26.24 -5.99
CA LYS A 364 -4.43 26.31 -7.20
C LYS A 364 -3.04 26.89 -6.89
N HIS A 365 -2.02 26.43 -7.59
CA HIS A 365 -0.65 26.92 -7.40
C HIS A 365 -0.52 28.43 -7.74
N VAL A 366 0.28 29.19 -6.98
CA VAL A 366 0.46 30.65 -7.16
C VAL A 366 1.04 31.00 -8.54
N LEU A 367 1.81 30.10 -9.14
CA LEU A 367 2.34 30.31 -10.50
C LEU A 367 1.23 30.48 -11.54
N ILE A 368 0.08 29.81 -11.36
CA ILE A 368 -1.06 29.96 -12.27
C ILE A 368 -1.60 31.36 -12.20
N TRP A 369 -1.78 31.89 -10.99
CA TRP A 369 -2.15 33.28 -10.77
C TRP A 369 -1.17 34.22 -11.46
N ALA A 370 0.14 34.02 -11.24
CA ALA A 370 1.18 34.85 -11.85
C ALA A 370 1.11 34.84 -13.39
N VAL A 371 0.92 33.67 -14.01
CA VAL A 371 0.81 33.55 -15.48
C VAL A 371 -0.47 34.23 -16.01
N HIS A 372 -1.61 34.05 -15.35
CA HIS A 372 -2.88 34.65 -15.79
C HIS A 372 -2.94 36.16 -15.54
N VAL A 373 -2.21 36.65 -14.53
CA VAL A 373 -2.10 38.07 -14.19
C VAL A 373 -1.08 38.81 -15.07
N LEU A 374 -0.07 38.12 -15.59
CA LEU A 374 1.00 38.74 -16.38
C LEU A 374 0.49 39.43 -17.64
N LEU A 375 -0.42 38.81 -18.41
CA LEU A 375 -0.97 39.43 -19.62
C LEU A 375 -1.79 40.69 -19.31
N PRO A 376 -2.77 40.68 -18.40
CA PRO A 376 -3.43 41.89 -17.93
C PRO A 376 -2.47 42.95 -17.39
N ALA A 377 -1.44 42.56 -16.63
CA ALA A 377 -0.43 43.48 -16.11
C ALA A 377 0.38 44.16 -17.22
N VAL A 378 0.75 43.42 -18.26
CA VAL A 378 1.42 43.97 -19.47
C VAL A 378 0.48 44.92 -20.21
N VAL A 379 -0.81 44.58 -20.36
CA VAL A 379 -1.81 45.45 -20.98
C VAL A 379 -2.01 46.74 -20.19
N ILE A 380 -2.08 46.65 -18.85
CA ILE A 380 -2.15 47.83 -17.96
C ILE A 380 -0.89 48.68 -18.13
N LEU A 381 0.31 48.08 -18.14
CA LEU A 381 1.57 48.80 -18.30
C LEU A 381 1.64 49.48 -19.67
N ALA A 382 1.27 48.78 -20.74
CA ALA A 382 1.16 49.35 -22.09
C ALA A 382 0.16 50.51 -22.13
N GLY A 383 -1.02 50.34 -21.51
CA GLY A 383 -2.03 51.39 -21.39
C GLY A 383 -1.52 52.62 -20.60
N LEU A 384 -0.81 52.41 -19.49
CA LEU A 384 -0.19 53.48 -18.71
C LEU A 384 0.89 54.22 -19.50
N THR A 385 1.74 53.49 -20.25
CA THR A 385 2.74 54.11 -21.12
C THR A 385 2.08 54.93 -22.23
N LEU A 386 1.02 54.42 -22.84
CA LEU A 386 0.24 55.14 -23.85
C LEU A 386 -0.40 56.39 -23.25
N LEU A 387 -0.94 56.30 -22.03
CA LEU A 387 -1.54 57.42 -21.32
C LEU A 387 -0.52 58.54 -21.09
N VAL A 388 0.68 58.19 -20.61
CA VAL A 388 1.78 59.16 -20.40
C VAL A 388 2.18 59.80 -21.72
N VAL A 389 2.41 59.02 -22.78
CA VAL A 389 2.78 59.54 -24.11
C VAL A 389 1.70 60.47 -24.68
N SER A 390 0.42 60.09 -24.58
CA SER A 390 -0.71 60.91 -25.04
C SER A 390 -0.86 62.20 -24.23
N ALA A 391 -0.63 62.15 -22.91
CA ALA A 391 -0.64 63.33 -22.05
C ALA A 391 0.47 64.34 -22.40
N PHE A 392 1.67 63.85 -22.75
CA PHE A 392 2.75 64.73 -23.24
C PHE A 392 2.44 65.35 -24.61
N ARG A 393 1.71 64.63 -25.49
CA ARG A 393 1.30 65.12 -26.83
C ARG A 393 0.12 66.09 -26.80
N LEU A 394 -0.65 66.13 -25.71
CA LEU A 394 -1.74 67.11 -25.51
C LEU A 394 -1.25 68.56 -25.56
N GLY A 395 0.03 68.82 -25.26
CA GLY A 395 0.63 70.15 -25.38
C GLY A 395 0.88 70.63 -26.82
N GLY A 396 0.74 69.77 -27.84
CA GLY A 396 0.99 70.11 -29.25
C GLY A 396 -0.25 70.07 -30.16
N SER A 397 -1.05 69.00 -30.10
CA SER A 397 -2.28 68.83 -30.92
C SER A 397 -3.44 68.29 -30.08
N ALA A 398 -4.43 69.14 -29.80
CA ALA A 398 -5.47 68.87 -28.79
C ALA A 398 -6.39 67.67 -29.12
N SER A 399 -6.79 67.49 -30.39
CA SER A 399 -7.73 66.43 -30.79
C SER A 399 -7.12 65.02 -30.71
N LEU A 400 -5.87 64.86 -31.16
CA LEU A 400 -5.14 63.59 -31.09
C LEU A 400 -4.77 63.20 -29.65
N GLY A 401 -4.49 64.19 -28.80
CA GLY A 401 -4.19 63.97 -27.38
C GLY A 401 -5.38 63.41 -26.60
N LEU A 402 -6.56 64.04 -26.75
CA LEU A 402 -7.77 63.61 -26.03
C LEU A 402 -8.24 62.20 -26.44
N ALA A 403 -8.17 61.88 -27.74
CA ALA A 403 -8.47 60.54 -28.22
C ALA A 403 -7.50 59.49 -27.64
N GLY A 404 -6.21 59.80 -27.60
CA GLY A 404 -5.17 58.93 -27.04
C GLY A 404 -5.36 58.65 -25.55
N VAL A 405 -5.69 59.68 -24.75
CA VAL A 405 -5.97 59.52 -23.31
C VAL A 405 -7.20 58.64 -23.07
N SER A 406 -8.29 58.84 -23.83
CA SER A 406 -9.49 58.03 -23.72
C SER A 406 -9.24 56.56 -24.05
N ILE A 407 -8.50 56.28 -25.14
CA ILE A 407 -8.12 54.92 -25.52
C ILE A 407 -7.23 54.28 -24.45
N ALA A 408 -6.23 55.01 -23.96
CA ALA A 408 -5.32 54.52 -22.93
C ALA A 408 -6.06 54.23 -21.61
N GLY A 409 -6.96 55.12 -21.18
CA GLY A 409 -7.81 54.91 -20.01
C GLY A 409 -8.71 53.69 -20.15
N PHE A 410 -9.31 53.48 -21.32
CA PHE A 410 -10.11 52.29 -21.59
C PHE A 410 -9.28 51.00 -21.56
N VAL A 411 -8.07 51.01 -22.13
CA VAL A 411 -7.14 49.86 -22.09
C VAL A 411 -6.73 49.52 -20.65
N VAL A 412 -6.42 50.53 -19.82
CA VAL A 412 -6.09 50.33 -18.40
C VAL A 412 -7.29 49.79 -17.63
N LEU A 413 -8.50 50.30 -17.90
CA LEU A 413 -9.73 49.83 -17.26
C LEU A 413 -10.01 48.37 -17.62
N LEU A 414 -9.96 48.01 -18.90
CA LEU A 414 -10.12 46.62 -19.35
C LEU A 414 -9.04 45.71 -18.78
N GLY A 415 -7.78 46.15 -18.75
CA GLY A 415 -6.68 45.43 -18.13
C GLY A 415 -6.90 45.21 -16.64
N GLY A 416 -7.37 46.23 -15.92
CA GLY A 416 -7.72 46.15 -14.49
C GLY A 416 -8.88 45.21 -14.21
N LEU A 417 -9.92 45.22 -15.06
CA LEU A 417 -11.03 44.27 -14.97
C LEU A 417 -10.56 42.83 -15.23
N ALA A 418 -9.74 42.61 -16.27
CA ALA A 418 -9.16 41.30 -16.56
C ALA A 418 -8.27 40.80 -15.41
N PHE A 419 -7.46 41.69 -14.81
CA PHE A 419 -6.67 41.40 -13.63
C PHE A 419 -7.56 40.99 -12.45
N TYR A 420 -8.62 41.75 -12.17
CA TYR A 420 -9.57 41.44 -11.09
C TYR A 420 -10.25 40.09 -11.30
N LEU A 421 -10.69 39.77 -12.52
CA LEU A 421 -11.32 38.49 -12.82
C LEU A 421 -10.34 37.32 -12.67
N ALA A 422 -9.08 37.48 -13.12
CA ALA A 422 -8.04 36.47 -12.97
C ALA A 422 -7.67 36.22 -11.49
N ASP A 423 -7.55 37.29 -10.70
CA ASP A 423 -7.31 37.19 -9.25
C ASP A 423 -8.50 36.54 -8.53
N TRP A 424 -9.73 36.90 -8.91
CA TRP A 424 -10.95 36.31 -8.34
C TRP A 424 -11.04 34.80 -8.60
N ASP A 425 -10.83 34.35 -9.83
CA ASP A 425 -10.89 32.92 -10.19
C ASP A 425 -9.89 32.11 -9.36
N TRP A 426 -8.66 32.60 -9.21
CA TRP A 426 -7.64 31.92 -8.41
C TRP A 426 -7.96 31.90 -6.90
N ARG A 427 -8.49 32.99 -6.34
CA ARG A 427 -8.80 33.09 -4.90
C ARG A 427 -10.01 32.26 -4.49
N ASN A 428 -10.96 32.05 -5.39
CA ASN A 428 -12.25 31.44 -5.06
C ASN A 428 -12.39 29.98 -5.52
N ASP A 429 -11.43 29.46 -6.28
CA ASP A 429 -11.36 28.04 -6.60
C ASP A 429 -10.66 27.27 -5.48
N LEU A 430 -11.46 26.54 -4.70
CA LEU A 430 -11.04 25.87 -3.48
C LEU A 430 -11.39 24.38 -3.56
N TYR A 431 -10.44 23.55 -3.13
CA TYR A 431 -10.66 22.12 -2.95
C TYR A 431 -10.59 21.80 -1.45
N ILE A 432 -11.70 21.36 -0.88
CA ILE A 432 -11.79 21.05 0.56
C ILE A 432 -11.78 19.53 0.70
N VAL A 433 -10.81 19.01 1.44
CA VAL A 433 -10.73 17.60 1.82
C VAL A 433 -11.14 17.50 3.29
N GLY A 434 -12.38 17.07 3.52
CA GLY A 434 -12.91 16.74 4.83
C GLY A 434 -12.63 15.30 5.23
N ASP A 435 -13.24 14.86 6.33
CA ASP A 435 -12.99 13.52 6.86
C ASP A 435 -13.83 12.45 6.15
N ASP A 436 -15.06 12.79 5.73
CA ASP A 436 -15.98 11.89 5.03
C ASP A 436 -16.34 12.37 3.61
N THR A 437 -16.15 13.67 3.32
CA THR A 437 -16.45 14.28 2.02
C THR A 437 -15.30 15.12 1.46
N ILE A 438 -15.27 15.23 0.13
CA ILE A 438 -14.45 16.16 -0.63
C ILE A 438 -15.39 17.14 -1.33
N ALA A 439 -15.14 18.44 -1.18
CA ALA A 439 -15.88 19.48 -1.89
C ALA A 439 -14.97 20.20 -2.89
N LEU A 440 -15.41 20.28 -4.14
CA LEU A 440 -14.77 21.08 -5.18
C LEU A 440 -15.64 22.32 -5.41
N ILE A 441 -15.17 23.46 -4.91
CA ILE A 441 -15.92 24.72 -4.95
C ILE A 441 -15.30 25.62 -6.02
N HIS A 442 -16.09 25.95 -7.04
CA HIS A 442 -15.73 26.91 -8.08
C HIS A 442 -16.72 28.07 -8.04
N LYS A 443 -16.25 29.28 -7.71
CA LYS A 443 -17.12 30.47 -7.67
C LYS A 443 -16.82 31.39 -8.84
N ARG A 444 -17.85 31.72 -9.63
CA ARG A 444 -17.73 32.66 -10.75
C ARG A 444 -18.02 34.08 -10.28
N PRO A 445 -17.32 35.10 -10.80
CA PRO A 445 -17.65 36.49 -10.50
C PRO A 445 -19.01 36.89 -11.13
N LEU A 446 -19.64 37.95 -10.61
CA LEU A 446 -20.83 38.62 -11.19
C LEU A 446 -22.13 37.80 -11.34
N TRP A 447 -22.73 37.33 -10.23
CA TRP A 447 -24.04 36.62 -10.24
C TRP A 447 -24.15 35.42 -11.20
N LEU A 448 -23.02 34.90 -11.71
CA LEU A 448 -22.97 33.66 -12.46
C LEU A 448 -23.13 32.47 -11.51
N GLN A 449 -23.78 31.39 -11.96
CA GLN A 449 -24.03 30.21 -11.14
C GLN A 449 -22.71 29.62 -10.60
N ASN A 450 -22.66 29.43 -9.28
CA ASN A 450 -21.58 28.72 -8.60
C ASN A 450 -21.73 27.21 -8.82
N ARG A 451 -20.60 26.51 -8.94
CA ARG A 451 -20.59 25.04 -9.01
C ARG A 451 -19.90 24.50 -7.77
N GLU A 452 -20.62 23.73 -6.98
CA GLU A 452 -20.10 23.00 -5.84
C GLU A 452 -20.37 21.51 -6.04
N ASP A 453 -19.31 20.74 -6.22
CA ASP A 453 -19.38 19.29 -6.32
C ASP A 453 -18.94 18.69 -4.98
N GLN A 454 -19.85 18.05 -4.24
CA GLN A 454 -19.53 17.30 -3.02
C GLN A 454 -19.49 15.80 -3.33
N ILE A 455 -18.41 15.15 -2.90
CA ILE A 455 -18.10 13.75 -3.20
C ILE A 455 -17.85 13.04 -1.88
N LEU A 456 -18.50 11.89 -1.66
CA LEU A 456 -18.21 11.04 -0.50
C LEU A 456 -16.87 10.32 -0.71
N LEU A 457 -16.00 10.30 0.30
CA LEU A 457 -14.72 9.62 0.21
C LEU A 457 -14.89 8.13 -0.14
N ALA A 458 -15.94 7.50 0.39
CA ALA A 458 -16.28 6.11 0.12
C ALA A 458 -16.64 5.81 -1.35
N GLN A 459 -17.05 6.81 -2.14
CA GLN A 459 -17.36 6.62 -3.58
C GLN A 459 -16.12 6.65 -4.47
N ILE A 460 -14.97 7.09 -3.94
CA ILE A 460 -13.72 7.23 -4.69
C ILE A 460 -13.04 5.87 -4.78
N ASP A 461 -13.01 5.29 -5.99
CA ASP A 461 -12.39 4.00 -6.24
C ASP A 461 -10.86 4.12 -6.36
N ASN A 462 -10.39 5.08 -7.15
CA ASN A 462 -8.96 5.29 -7.38
C ASN A 462 -8.59 6.78 -7.38
N VAL A 463 -7.38 7.08 -6.92
CA VAL A 463 -6.80 8.42 -6.90
C VAL A 463 -5.50 8.39 -7.68
N ILE A 464 -5.41 9.19 -8.75
CA ILE A 464 -4.23 9.26 -9.61
C ILE A 464 -3.63 10.65 -9.50
N SER A 465 -2.32 10.75 -9.25
CA SER A 465 -1.60 12.01 -9.37
C SER A 465 -0.87 12.09 -10.72
N ASP A 466 -0.94 13.25 -11.35
CA ASP A 466 -0.37 13.53 -12.66
C ASP A 466 0.41 14.85 -12.60
N THR A 467 1.70 14.81 -12.93
CA THR A 467 2.58 16.00 -12.91
C THR A 467 3.10 16.35 -14.31
N SER A 468 2.29 16.10 -15.33
CA SER A 468 2.67 16.29 -16.73
C SER A 468 3.14 17.70 -17.06
N GLY A 469 4.27 17.81 -17.76
CA GLY A 469 4.84 19.08 -18.21
C GLY A 469 6.10 19.53 -17.44
N LEU A 470 7.01 20.19 -18.15
CA LEU A 470 8.29 20.71 -17.60
C LEU A 470 8.05 21.65 -16.40
N VAL A 471 7.12 22.60 -16.54
CA VAL A 471 6.79 23.57 -15.49
C VAL A 471 6.19 22.84 -14.27
N ASN A 472 5.32 21.87 -14.51
CA ASN A 472 4.65 21.11 -13.45
C ASN A 472 5.64 20.30 -12.61
N SER A 473 6.56 19.59 -13.28
CA SER A 473 7.60 18.81 -12.63
C SER A 473 8.58 19.69 -11.84
N LEU A 474 9.03 20.82 -12.40
CA LEU A 474 9.99 21.73 -11.76
C LEU A 474 9.41 22.41 -10.51
N PHE A 475 8.17 22.89 -10.58
CA PHE A 475 7.49 23.58 -9.48
C PHE A 475 6.70 22.63 -8.56
N LYS A 476 6.81 21.31 -8.79
CA LYS A 476 6.12 20.27 -8.01
C LYS A 476 4.61 20.50 -7.92
N MET A 477 4.02 20.92 -9.05
CA MET A 477 2.58 21.10 -9.21
C MET A 477 2.02 20.08 -10.20
N GLY A 478 0.72 19.84 -10.17
CA GLY A 478 0.07 18.93 -11.09
C GLY A 478 -1.39 18.67 -10.73
N ASP A 479 -1.99 17.70 -11.38
CA ASP A 479 -3.39 17.37 -11.21
C ASP A 479 -3.57 16.13 -10.32
N VAL A 480 -4.65 16.09 -9.55
CA VAL A 480 -5.12 14.87 -8.85
C VAL A 480 -6.48 14.49 -9.39
N LYS A 481 -6.56 13.33 -10.03
CA LYS A 481 -7.78 12.80 -10.65
C LYS A 481 -8.43 11.81 -9.67
N LEU A 482 -9.67 12.10 -9.30
CA LEU A 482 -10.52 11.25 -8.48
C LEU A 482 -11.43 10.45 -9.41
N LEU A 483 -11.22 9.14 -9.44
CA LEU A 483 -12.04 8.20 -10.18
C LEU A 483 -13.14 7.70 -9.25
N LEU A 484 -14.38 8.04 -9.60
CA LEU A 484 -15.57 7.65 -8.88
C LEU A 484 -16.05 6.28 -9.36
N THR A 485 -16.69 5.54 -8.46
CA THR A 485 -17.30 4.26 -8.80
C THR A 485 -18.39 4.45 -9.86
N GLY A 486 -18.34 3.68 -10.96
CA GLY A 486 -19.34 3.77 -12.04
C GLY A 486 -19.19 5.00 -12.96
N THR A 487 -18.09 5.75 -12.86
CA THR A 487 -17.85 6.93 -13.69
C THR A 487 -16.68 6.68 -14.64
N GLU A 488 -16.85 7.04 -15.92
CA GLU A 488 -15.77 6.96 -16.91
C GLU A 488 -14.62 7.92 -16.58
N VAL A 489 -13.41 7.58 -17.05
CA VAL A 489 -12.18 8.37 -16.81
C VAL A 489 -12.31 9.81 -17.31
N GLU A 490 -13.08 10.03 -18.38
CA GLU A 490 -13.30 11.36 -18.97
C GLU A 490 -14.10 12.29 -18.03
N ASN A 491 -14.96 11.71 -17.20
CA ASN A 491 -15.80 12.42 -16.23
C ASN A 491 -15.20 12.40 -14.81
N ALA A 492 -13.94 11.99 -14.67
CA ALA A 492 -13.24 12.02 -13.40
C ALA A 492 -13.20 13.45 -12.82
N LYS A 493 -13.35 13.56 -11.50
CA LYS A 493 -13.27 14.85 -10.81
C LYS A 493 -11.82 15.19 -10.57
N VAL A 494 -11.39 16.38 -10.99
CA VAL A 494 -9.96 16.72 -11.04
C VAL A 494 -9.65 17.94 -10.20
N PHE A 495 -8.64 17.80 -9.35
CA PHE A 495 -7.98 18.90 -8.65
C PHE A 495 -6.93 19.44 -9.61
N LYS A 496 -7.15 20.62 -10.17
CA LYS A 496 -6.29 21.15 -11.24
C LYS A 496 -5.12 21.94 -10.66
N ASN A 497 -3.91 21.66 -11.13
CA ASN A 497 -2.67 22.39 -10.85
C ASN A 497 -2.45 22.68 -9.36
N VAL A 498 -2.66 21.66 -8.55
CA VAL A 498 -2.46 21.71 -7.10
C VAL A 498 -0.98 21.52 -6.75
N HIS A 499 -0.58 22.11 -5.62
CA HIS A 499 0.78 22.00 -5.12
C HIS A 499 1.00 20.64 -4.45
N PHE A 500 2.09 19.95 -4.80
CA PHE A 500 2.42 18.61 -4.33
C PHE A 500 1.26 17.59 -4.48
N PRO A 501 0.84 17.25 -5.71
CA PRO A 501 -0.31 16.35 -5.93
C PRO A 501 -0.16 14.97 -5.27
N GLN A 502 1.08 14.46 -5.15
CA GLN A 502 1.38 13.20 -4.46
C GLN A 502 1.01 13.23 -2.96
N ARG A 503 1.14 14.39 -2.31
CA ARG A 503 0.77 14.53 -0.88
C ARG A 503 -0.74 14.50 -0.72
N ILE A 504 -1.47 15.14 -1.63
CA ILE A 504 -2.93 15.17 -1.64
C ILE A 504 -3.48 13.77 -1.92
N GLN A 505 -2.92 13.06 -2.90
CA GLN A 505 -3.26 11.66 -3.17
C GLN A 505 -3.10 10.80 -1.92
N ARG A 506 -1.94 10.90 -1.24
CA ARG A 506 -1.70 10.14 -0.01
C ARG A 506 -2.73 10.46 1.07
N GLU A 507 -2.97 11.74 1.33
CA GLU A 507 -3.96 12.22 2.31
C GLU A 507 -5.37 11.68 2.02
N ILE A 508 -5.83 11.79 0.77
CA ILE A 508 -7.15 11.27 0.36
C ILE A 508 -7.21 9.75 0.54
N SER A 509 -6.14 9.03 0.15
CA SER A 509 -6.07 7.57 0.28
C SER A 509 -6.10 7.10 1.75
N GLU A 510 -5.46 7.86 2.65
CA GLU A 510 -5.41 7.57 4.08
C GLU A 510 -6.76 7.82 4.75
N ARG A 511 -7.38 8.97 4.47
CA ARG A 511 -8.72 9.30 4.97
C ARG A 511 -9.77 8.31 4.45
N ARG A 512 -9.73 7.95 3.16
CA ARG A 512 -10.66 6.97 2.60
C ARG A 512 -10.57 5.63 3.34
N ARG A 513 -9.35 5.16 3.63
CA ARG A 513 -9.15 3.94 4.42
C ARG A 513 -9.79 4.04 5.81
N GLN A 514 -9.67 5.19 6.48
CA GLN A 514 -10.31 5.40 7.79
C GLN A 514 -11.84 5.36 7.69
N VAL A 515 -12.41 5.94 6.63
CA VAL A 515 -13.86 5.87 6.36
C VAL A 515 -14.31 4.43 6.10
N GLU A 516 -13.60 3.69 5.25
CA GLU A 516 -13.88 2.28 4.96
C GLU A 516 -13.81 1.42 6.23
N GLN A 517 -12.79 1.63 7.07
CA GLN A 517 -12.66 0.93 8.35
C GLN A 517 -13.83 1.23 9.29
N ARG A 518 -14.21 2.51 9.45
CA ARG A 518 -15.37 2.91 10.26
C ARG A 518 -16.69 2.28 9.75
N GLN A 519 -16.87 2.22 8.42
CA GLN A 519 -18.05 1.60 7.81
C GLN A 519 -18.09 0.09 8.06
N GLN A 520 -16.97 -0.60 7.84
CA GLN A 520 -16.87 -2.04 8.12
C GLN A 520 -17.11 -2.37 9.60
N GLU A 521 -16.56 -1.56 10.51
CA GLU A 521 -16.81 -1.71 11.94
C GLU A 521 -18.28 -1.48 12.31
N ALA A 522 -18.91 -0.45 11.74
CA ALA A 522 -20.33 -0.15 11.97
C ALA A 522 -21.25 -1.24 11.42
N GLU A 523 -20.98 -1.76 10.22
CA GLU A 523 -21.70 -2.89 9.64
C GLU A 523 -21.52 -4.14 10.48
N SER A 524 -20.29 -4.44 10.89
CA SER A 524 -20.02 -5.60 11.75
C SER A 524 -20.72 -5.47 13.10
N LYS A 525 -20.78 -4.27 13.71
CA LYS A 525 -21.58 -4.01 14.92
C LYS A 525 -23.07 -4.27 14.71
N ARG A 526 -23.64 -3.79 13.61
CA ARG A 526 -25.06 -4.02 13.27
C ARG A 526 -25.37 -5.50 13.07
N GLN A 527 -24.50 -6.22 12.36
CA GLN A 527 -24.64 -7.67 12.18
C GLN A 527 -24.55 -8.41 13.52
N ARG A 528 -23.63 -8.00 14.40
CA ARG A 528 -23.50 -8.59 15.74
C ARG A 528 -24.72 -8.33 16.62
N GLN A 529 -25.28 -7.12 16.61
CA GLN A 529 -26.51 -6.79 17.33
C GLN A 529 -27.69 -7.65 16.85
N ALA A 530 -27.88 -7.80 15.54
CA ALA A 530 -28.96 -8.64 15.00
C ALA A 530 -28.84 -10.11 15.43
N ILE A 531 -27.62 -10.65 15.55
CA ILE A 531 -27.39 -12.01 16.05
C ILE A 531 -27.73 -12.11 17.53
N LEU A 532 -27.33 -11.13 18.35
CA LEU A 532 -27.66 -11.10 19.78
C LEU A 532 -29.17 -11.03 20.01
N ASP A 533 -29.87 -10.19 19.25
CA ASP A 533 -31.33 -10.07 19.30
C ASP A 533 -32.02 -11.39 18.88
N TYR A 534 -31.49 -12.10 17.88
CA TYR A 534 -32.03 -13.40 17.48
C TYR A 534 -31.78 -14.48 18.56
N LEU A 535 -30.59 -14.48 19.18
CA LEU A 535 -30.25 -15.40 20.26
C LEU A 535 -31.06 -15.14 21.53
N SER A 536 -31.37 -13.89 21.86
CA SER A 536 -32.21 -13.55 23.01
C SER A 536 -33.64 -14.04 22.80
N VAL A 537 -34.23 -13.81 21.62
CA VAL A 537 -35.56 -14.34 21.24
C VAL A 537 -35.58 -15.86 21.30
N TYR A 538 -34.54 -16.53 20.77
CA TYR A 538 -34.42 -17.99 20.84
C TYR A 538 -34.35 -18.48 22.30
N HIS A 539 -33.53 -17.86 23.13
CA HIS A 539 -33.40 -18.24 24.54
C HIS A 539 -34.68 -18.00 25.36
N GLU A 540 -35.41 -16.93 25.06
CA GLU A 540 -36.72 -16.64 25.63
C GLU A 540 -37.74 -17.73 25.27
N SER A 541 -37.83 -18.10 23.98
CA SER A 541 -38.71 -19.18 23.53
C SER A 541 -38.39 -20.53 24.18
N LEU A 542 -37.10 -20.81 24.45
CA LEU A 542 -36.69 -22.02 25.18
C LEU A 542 -37.12 -21.98 26.65
N LYS A 543 -37.09 -20.80 27.28
CA LYS A 543 -37.58 -20.63 28.67
C LYS A 543 -39.09 -20.78 28.75
N GLU A 544 -39.84 -20.21 27.81
CA GLU A 544 -41.30 -20.39 27.70
C GLU A 544 -41.64 -21.87 27.50
N ALA A 545 -40.97 -22.56 26.56
CA ALA A 545 -41.16 -23.99 26.33
C ALA A 545 -40.80 -24.84 27.58
N ALA A 546 -39.76 -24.47 28.33
CA ALA A 546 -39.39 -25.14 29.58
C ALA A 546 -40.37 -24.86 30.73
N GLN A 547 -41.01 -23.69 30.74
CA GLN A 547 -42.10 -23.35 31.68
C GLN A 547 -43.38 -24.11 31.35
N ASP A 548 -43.76 -24.22 30.07
CA ASP A 548 -44.92 -25.00 29.62
C ASP A 548 -44.79 -26.49 29.94
N VAL A 549 -43.58 -27.05 29.86
CA VAL A 549 -43.30 -28.43 30.26
C VAL A 549 -43.45 -28.64 31.77
N ASN A 550 -43.07 -27.65 32.60
CA ASN A 550 -43.24 -27.73 34.06
C ASN A 550 -44.70 -27.52 34.52
N LEU A 551 -45.50 -26.74 33.78
CA LEU A 551 -46.93 -26.53 34.10
C LEU A 551 -47.81 -27.75 33.78
N ASN A 552 -47.38 -28.62 32.86
CA ASN A 552 -48.11 -29.84 32.47
C ASN A 552 -47.63 -31.13 33.18
N ALA A 553 -46.70 -31.04 34.14
CA ALA A 553 -46.21 -32.18 34.89
C ALA A 553 -47.18 -32.61 36.01
N ASN A 554 -48.28 -33.29 35.63
CA ASN A 554 -49.07 -34.09 36.56
C ASN A 554 -48.30 -35.41 36.89
N PRO A 555 -48.24 -35.88 38.15
CA PRO A 555 -47.51 -37.09 38.48
C PRO A 555 -48.18 -38.33 37.83
N PRO A 556 -47.43 -39.31 37.31
CA PRO A 556 -48.03 -40.49 36.70
C PRO A 556 -48.67 -41.37 37.79
N VAL A 557 -49.98 -41.57 37.69
CA VAL A 557 -50.70 -42.66 38.35
C VAL A 557 -50.16 -43.98 37.81
N GLY A 558 -49.79 -44.88 38.73
CA GLY A 558 -49.12 -46.14 38.44
C GLY A 558 -49.81 -46.99 37.38
N ARG A 559 -49.02 -47.50 36.43
CA ARG A 559 -49.35 -48.68 35.65
C ARG A 559 -48.19 -49.65 35.71
N GLN A 560 -48.51 -50.88 36.12
CA GLN A 560 -47.63 -52.03 36.13
C GLN A 560 -47.01 -52.28 34.74
N PRO A 561 -45.80 -52.86 34.69
CA PRO A 561 -45.12 -53.14 33.43
C PRO A 561 -45.75 -54.34 32.72
N PRO A 562 -46.01 -54.28 31.40
CA PRO A 562 -46.20 -55.49 30.62
C PRO A 562 -44.85 -56.09 30.20
N SER A 563 -44.88 -57.42 30.15
CA SER A 563 -43.81 -58.35 29.80
C SER A 563 -43.13 -58.09 28.46
N ALA A 564 -41.88 -58.56 28.36
CA ALA A 564 -41.00 -58.58 27.21
C ALA A 564 -41.58 -59.28 25.97
N SER A 565 -41.33 -58.71 24.79
CA SER A 565 -40.77 -59.37 23.58
C SER A 565 -40.96 -58.50 22.32
N ASP A 566 -39.87 -57.97 21.77
CA ASP A 566 -39.46 -58.17 20.34
C ASP A 566 -38.48 -57.09 19.83
N PRO A 567 -37.54 -57.45 18.93
CA PRO A 567 -36.39 -56.62 18.61
C PRO A 567 -36.71 -55.61 17.50
N VAL A 568 -36.31 -54.35 17.71
CA VAL A 568 -36.41 -53.27 16.71
C VAL A 568 -35.27 -53.43 15.67
N ASP A 569 -35.67 -53.68 14.43
CA ASP A 569 -34.85 -53.61 13.22
C ASP A 569 -34.28 -52.19 13.03
N ARG A 570 -32.95 -52.08 13.04
CA ARG A 570 -32.20 -50.82 12.88
C ARG A 570 -31.78 -50.63 11.42
N THR A 571 -32.74 -50.48 10.51
CA THR A 571 -32.42 -50.09 9.13
C THR A 571 -33.43 -49.14 8.49
N ARG A 572 -33.54 -47.87 8.96
CA ARG A 572 -33.97 -46.76 8.08
C ARG A 572 -33.65 -45.35 8.63
N PRO A 573 -33.12 -44.42 7.81
CA PRO A 573 -32.99 -43.01 8.16
C PRO A 573 -34.30 -42.22 7.93
N PRO A 574 -34.53 -41.09 8.64
CA PRO A 574 -35.75 -40.32 8.55
C PRO A 574 -35.73 -39.26 7.43
N GLY A 575 -36.89 -39.04 6.80
CA GLY A 575 -37.26 -37.73 6.28
C GLY A 575 -37.45 -37.61 4.76
N ILE A 576 -38.67 -37.89 4.26
CA ILE A 576 -39.27 -37.18 3.12
C ILE A 576 -40.76 -36.95 3.43
N PRO A 577 -41.29 -35.71 3.38
CA PRO A 577 -42.73 -35.46 3.56
C PRO A 577 -43.51 -35.92 2.32
N ARG A 578 -44.67 -36.58 2.51
CA ARG A 578 -45.60 -36.88 1.42
C ARG A 578 -46.35 -35.62 1.01
N VAL A 579 -46.30 -35.31 -0.28
CA VAL A 579 -47.20 -34.36 -0.95
C VAL A 579 -48.60 -34.98 -1.00
N ARG A 580 -49.59 -34.26 -0.48
CA ARG A 580 -51.01 -34.59 -0.58
C ARG A 580 -51.49 -34.23 -2.00
N ARG A 581 -51.96 -35.21 -2.77
CA ARG A 581 -52.87 -34.98 -3.89
C ARG A 581 -54.27 -35.25 -3.37
N ASP A 582 -55.10 -34.22 -3.37
CA ASP A 582 -56.55 -34.39 -3.39
C ASP A 582 -56.98 -34.45 -4.87
N ASP A 583 -58.05 -35.19 -5.15
CA ASP A 583 -58.60 -35.50 -6.47
C ASP A 583 -58.86 -34.30 -7.39
#